data_AF-A0A6G3X745-F1
#
_entry.id   AF-A0A6G3X745-F1
#
_cell.length_a   1.000
_cell.length_b   1.000
_cell.length_c   1.000
_cell.angle_alpha   90.00
_cell.angle_beta   90.00
_cell.angle_gamma   90.00
#
_symmetry.space_group_name_H-M   'P 1'
#
loop_
_entity.id
_entity.type
_entity.pdbx_description
1 polymer ?
#
loop_
_entity_poly.entity_id
_entity_poly.type
_entity_poly.pdbx_seq_one_letter_code
_entity_poly.pdbx_strand_id
1 'polypeptide(L)'
;ASAGAVTYATFLSPEQVAVDWTGVVGIPMSRLLRELLLHNQNAEMAAEARLRLQRVGVDLIRPVRTVSLDIPLPKTPELLTIAERIIADPA
;
A
#
# COMPACT_ATOMS: atom_id res chain seq x y z
N ALA A 1 -16.23 1.59 2.84
CA ALA A 1 -16.07 0.43 1.96
C ALA A 1 -16.77 0.74 0.64
N SER A 2 -16.07 0.66 -0.48
CA SER A 2 -16.61 0.89 -1.83
C SER A 2 -16.05 -0.17 -2.78
N ALA A 3 -16.90 -0.69 -3.67
CA ALA A 3 -16.60 -1.62 -4.78
C ALA A 3 -15.65 -2.80 -4.43
N GLY A 4 -16.07 -3.71 -3.55
CA GLY A 4 -15.39 -5.01 -3.36
C GLY A 4 -13.98 -4.96 -2.76
N ALA A 5 -13.48 -3.80 -2.34
CA ALA A 5 -12.18 -3.68 -1.69
C ALA A 5 -12.27 -3.96 -0.19
N VAL A 6 -11.42 -4.87 0.30
CA VAL A 6 -11.19 -5.07 1.75
C VAL A 6 -10.05 -4.15 2.18
N THR A 7 -10.32 -3.31 3.18
CA THR A 7 -9.32 -2.37 3.73
C THR A 7 -8.82 -2.88 5.08
N TYR A 8 -7.51 -2.88 5.25
CA TYR A 8 -6.85 -3.16 6.52
C TYR A 8 -6.13 -1.90 6.99
N ALA A 9 -6.21 -1.62 8.29
CA ALA A 9 -5.49 -0.52 8.92
C ALA A 9 -4.59 -1.09 10.02
N THR A 10 -3.32 -0.70 9.99
CA THR A 10 -2.36 -1.00 11.05
C THR A 10 -1.91 0.32 11.65
N PHE A 11 -2.05 0.45 12.97
CA PHE A 11 -1.59 1.62 13.71
C PHE A 11 -0.21 1.34 14.28
N LEU A 12 0.68 2.31 14.17
CA LEU A 12 2.03 2.25 14.69
C LEU A 12 2.19 3.29 15.79
N SER A 13 2.94 2.95 16.82
CA SER A 13 3.23 3.90 17.90
C SER A 13 4.20 4.96 17.38
N PRO A 14 3.87 6.26 17.46
CA PRO A 14 4.67 7.32 16.83
C PRO A 14 6.09 7.42 17.40
N GLU A 15 6.31 7.03 18.67
CA GLU A 15 7.63 6.96 19.28
C GLU A 15 8.51 5.84 18.71
N GLN A 16 7.93 4.88 18.00
CA GLN A 16 8.64 3.75 17.43
C GLN A 16 8.94 3.93 15.93
N VAL A 17 8.40 4.97 15.27
CA VAL A 17 8.50 5.13 13.83
C VAL A 17 8.92 6.55 13.47
N ALA A 18 10.00 6.67 12.71
CA ALA A 18 10.37 7.94 12.10
C ALA A 18 9.61 8.11 10.77
N VAL A 19 8.71 9.09 10.73
CA VAL A 19 7.92 9.47 9.55
C VAL A 19 8.37 10.86 9.11
N ASP A 20 8.91 10.97 7.89
CA ASP A 20 9.45 12.22 7.33
C ASP A 20 8.53 12.87 6.27
N TRP A 21 7.31 12.35 6.08
CA TRP A 21 6.33 12.86 5.13
C TRP A 21 5.13 13.51 5.83
N THR A 22 4.55 14.52 5.17
CA THR A 22 3.33 15.20 5.63
C THR A 22 2.14 14.77 4.78
N GLY A 23 1.15 14.11 5.39
CA GLY A 23 -0.09 13.68 4.71
C GLY A 23 -0.10 12.23 4.23
N VAL A 24 -1.06 11.90 3.37
CA VAL A 24 -1.24 10.54 2.82
C VAL A 24 -0.27 10.32 1.65
N VAL A 25 0.56 9.29 1.74
CA VAL A 25 1.53 8.92 0.69
C VAL A 25 1.37 7.47 0.26
N GLY A 26 1.67 7.19 -1.01
CA GLY A 26 1.77 5.83 -1.51
C GLY A 26 3.05 5.15 -1.01
N ILE A 27 2.94 3.89 -0.60
CA ILE A 27 4.07 3.03 -0.23
C ILE A 27 4.16 1.90 -1.28
N PRO A 28 5.32 1.69 -1.93
CA PRO A 28 5.49 0.58 -2.85
C PRO A 28 5.45 -0.73 -2.07
N MET A 29 4.54 -1.62 -2.45
CA MET A 29 4.41 -2.93 -1.84
C MET A 29 5.46 -3.87 -2.42
N SER A 30 6.68 -3.82 -1.87
CA SER A 30 7.73 -4.77 -2.25
C SER A 30 7.30 -6.20 -1.90
N ARG A 31 7.84 -7.20 -2.63
CA ARG A 31 7.56 -8.61 -2.35
C ARG A 31 7.89 -8.97 -0.90
N LEU A 32 9.02 -8.49 -0.38
CA LEU A 32 9.43 -8.75 1.00
C LEU A 32 8.43 -8.19 2.02
N LEU A 33 8.01 -6.92 1.84
CA LEU A 33 7.04 -6.30 2.73
C LEU A 33 5.70 -7.05 2.70
N ARG A 34 5.24 -7.44 1.49
CA ARG A 34 4.03 -8.25 1.32
C ARG A 34 4.11 -9.56 2.09
N GLU A 35 5.18 -10.33 1.91
CA GLU A 35 5.32 -11.62 2.59
C GLU A 35 5.42 -11.46 4.12
N LEU A 36 6.10 -10.44 4.63
CA LEU A 36 6.17 -10.17 6.06
C LEU A 36 4.80 -9.81 6.64
N LEU A 37 4.01 -8.99 5.95
CA LEU A 37 2.65 -8.64 6.39
C LEU A 37 1.73 -9.86 6.42
N LEU A 38 1.79 -10.71 5.39
CA LEU A 38 1.03 -11.96 5.33
C LEU A 38 1.46 -12.94 6.42
N HIS A 39 2.77 -13.04 6.69
CA HIS A 39 3.26 -13.89 7.76
C HIS A 39 2.84 -13.36 9.14
N ASN A 40 2.92 -12.04 9.37
CA ASN A 40 2.45 -11.41 10.60
C ASN A 40 0.96 -11.69 10.87
N GLN A 41 0.14 -11.71 9.81
CA GLN A 41 -1.29 -11.96 9.89
C GLN A 41 -1.63 -13.42 10.21
N ASN A 42 -0.93 -14.37 9.57
CA ASN A 42 -1.37 -15.77 9.56
C ASN A 42 -0.58 -16.68 10.52
N ALA A 43 0.64 -16.30 10.91
CA ALA A 43 1.50 -17.16 11.72
C ALA A 43 1.22 -17.00 13.22
N GLU A 44 1.11 -18.13 13.92
CA GLU A 44 1.23 -18.17 15.37
C GLU A 44 2.68 -17.92 15.77
N MET A 45 2.89 -16.91 16.61
CA MET A 45 4.21 -16.47 17.04
C MET A 45 4.14 -15.95 18.46
N ALA A 46 5.21 -16.19 19.23
CA ALA A 46 5.42 -15.50 20.50
C ALA A 46 5.48 -13.98 20.27
N ALA A 47 4.99 -13.20 21.25
CA ALA A 47 4.88 -11.74 21.13
C ALA A 47 6.21 -11.08 20.73
N GLU A 48 7.32 -11.49 21.35
CA GLU A 48 8.65 -10.95 21.05
C GLU A 48 9.09 -11.22 19.61
N ALA A 49 8.79 -12.42 19.07
CA ALA A 49 9.10 -12.74 17.69
C ALA A 49 8.25 -11.90 16.72
N ARG A 50 6.97 -11.72 17.05
CA ARG A 50 6.05 -10.89 16.28
C ARG A 50 6.50 -9.41 16.26
N LEU A 51 6.92 -8.87 17.39
CA LEU A 51 7.43 -7.48 17.48
C LEU A 51 8.69 -7.28 16.63
N ARG A 52 9.65 -8.20 16.67
CA ARG A 52 10.83 -8.13 15.79
C ARG A 52 10.45 -8.15 14.31
N LEU A 53 9.51 -9.00 13.92
CA LEU A 53 9.03 -9.05 12.54
C LEU A 53 8.35 -7.74 12.14
N GLN A 54 7.47 -7.21 12.99
CA GLN A 54 6.78 -5.94 12.73
C GLN A 54 7.77 -4.79 12.59
N ARG A 55 8.84 -4.78 13.40
CA ARG A 55 9.91 -3.79 13.29
C ARG A 55 10.54 -3.80 11.90
N VAL A 56 10.88 -4.98 11.37
CA VAL A 56 11.40 -5.12 10.00
C VAL A 56 10.38 -4.63 8.97
N GLY A 57 9.09 -4.93 9.17
CA GLY A 57 8.03 -4.44 8.29
C GLY A 57 7.99 -2.90 8.23
N VAL A 58 8.09 -2.23 9.38
CA VAL A 58 8.18 -0.76 9.47
C VAL A 58 9.45 -0.24 8.80
N ASP A 59 10.59 -0.88 9.04
CA ASP A 59 11.88 -0.47 8.47
C ASP A 59 11.91 -0.55 6.93
N LEU A 60 11.00 -1.31 6.30
CA LEU A 60 10.86 -1.41 4.84
C LEU A 60 9.93 -0.36 4.22
N ILE A 61 9.17 0.38 5.04
CA ILE A 61 8.26 1.43 4.53
C ILE A 61 9.09 2.60 4.00
N ARG A 62 8.97 2.87 2.71
CA ARG A 62 9.61 4.01 2.04
C ARG A 62 8.58 4.70 1.14
N PRO A 63 8.24 5.97 1.36
CA PRO A 63 7.32 6.69 0.50
C PRO A 63 7.78 6.72 -0.95
N VAL A 64 6.84 6.62 -1.88
CA VAL A 64 7.11 6.93 -3.29
C VAL A 64 7.37 8.44 -3.40
N ARG A 65 8.55 8.82 -3.91
CA ARG A 65 8.96 10.24 -4.01
C ARG A 65 8.25 11.02 -5.13
N THR A 66 7.73 10.32 -6.13
CA THR A 66 7.00 10.87 -7.27
C THR A 66 6.06 9.80 -7.79
N VAL A 67 4.75 9.98 -7.60
CA VAL A 67 3.75 9.07 -8.16
C VAL A 67 3.46 9.54 -9.59
N SER A 68 4.14 8.95 -10.57
CA SER A 68 3.49 8.69 -11.85
C SER A 68 2.95 7.28 -11.73
N LEU A 69 1.67 7.14 -11.37
CA LEU A 69 0.99 5.86 -11.58
C LEU A 69 0.93 5.69 -13.10
N ASP A 70 1.82 4.85 -13.63
CA ASP A 70 1.73 4.43 -15.03
C ASP A 70 0.54 3.48 -15.14
N ILE A 71 -0.65 4.05 -15.34
CA ILE A 71 -1.88 3.30 -15.56
C ILE A 71 -1.99 3.12 -17.09
N PRO A 72 -1.65 1.93 -17.62
CA PRO A 72 -1.76 1.71 -19.04
C PRO A 72 -3.23 1.79 -19.46
N LEU A 73 -3.47 2.41 -20.62
CA LEU A 73 -4.81 2.45 -21.18
C LEU A 73 -5.33 1.03 -21.46
N PRO A 74 -6.63 0.77 -21.25
CA PRO A 74 -7.22 -0.50 -21.61
C PRO A 74 -7.04 -0.78 -23.11
N LYS A 75 -6.66 -2.02 -23.46
CA LYS A 75 -6.55 -2.45 -24.87
C LYS A 75 -7.90 -2.75 -25.50
N THR A 76 -8.93 -3.00 -24.68
CA THR A 76 -10.29 -3.28 -25.13
C THR A 76 -10.96 -1.98 -25.59
N PRO A 77 -11.46 -1.90 -26.84
CA PRO A 77 -11.99 -0.65 -27.40
C PRO A 77 -13.09 0.03 -26.55
N GLU A 78 -13.99 -0.77 -25.98
CA GLU A 78 -15.09 -0.28 -25.13
C GLU A 78 -14.57 0.38 -23.85
N LEU A 79 -13.58 -0.25 -23.20
CA LEU A 79 -12.95 0.27 -21.99
C LEU A 79 -12.03 1.46 -22.29
N LEU A 80 -11.38 1.48 -23.46
CA LEU A 80 -10.56 2.60 -23.90
C LEU A 80 -11.42 3.87 -24.04
N THR A 81 -12.58 3.75 -24.69
CA THR A 81 -13.54 4.86 -24.84
C THR A 81 -14.00 5.41 -23.48
N ILE A 82 -14.25 4.52 -22.51
CA ILE A 82 -14.60 4.92 -21.14
C ILE A 82 -13.43 5.63 -20.47
N ALA A 83 -12.22 5.08 -20.56
CA ALA A 83 -11.02 5.67 -19.97
C ALA A 83 -10.76 7.07 -20.53
N GLU A 84 -10.88 7.27 -21.84
CA GLU A 84 -10.72 8.57 -22.50
C GLU A 84 -11.73 9.61 -22.00
N ARG A 85 -13.00 9.21 -21.79
CA ARG A 85 -14.03 10.11 -21.26
C ARG A 85 -13.74 10.54 -19.81
N ILE A 86 -13.27 9.63 -18.97
CA ILE A 86 -12.85 9.93 -17.59
C ILE A 86 -11.62 10.86 -17.58
N ILE A 87 -10.66 10.63 -18.49
CA ILE A 87 -9.48 11.48 -18.61
C ILE A 87 -9.87 12.89 -19.05
N ALA A 88 -10.84 13.03 -19.96
CA ALA A 88 -11.32 14.30 -20.44
C ALA A 88 -12.12 15.09 -19.39
N ASP A 89 -12.89 14.41 -18.53
CA ASP A 89 -13.68 15.00 -17.46
C ASP A 89 -13.64 14.12 -16.18
N PRO A 90 -12.69 14.38 -15.26
CA PRO A 90 -12.49 13.54 -14.07
C PRO A 90 -13.48 13.81 -12.91
N ALA A 91 -14.32 14.84 -13.03
CA ALA A 91 -15.14 15.38 -11.93
C ALA A 91 -16.51 14.69 -11.78
#